data_AF-A0A4D6X879-F1
#
_entry.id   AF-A0A4D6X879-F1
#
_cell.length_a   1.000
_cell.length_b   1.000
_cell.length_c   1.000
_cell.angle_alpha   90.00
_cell.angle_beta   90.00
_cell.angle_gamma   90.00
#
_symmetry.space_group_name_H-M   'P 1'
#
loop_
_entity.id
_entity.type
_entity.pdbx_description
1 polymer ?
#
loop_
_entity_poly.entity_id
_entity_poly.type
_entity_poly.pdbx_seq_one_letter_code
_entity_poly.pdbx_strand_id
1 'polypeptide(L)' 'MAKKAKTPFIFVGAPLVAVGAAFAAIGASGQPAFGYTAVGLLVPGIILLASGFWSRRRRV' A
#
# COMPACT_ATOMS: atom_id res chain seq x y z
N MET A 1 -15.44 -6.70 -20.68
CA MET A 1 -13.98 -6.50 -20.76
C MET A 1 -13.35 -6.61 -19.38
N ALA A 2 -12.89 -7.80 -18.98
CA ALA A 2 -12.00 -7.90 -17.81
C ALA A 2 -10.60 -7.48 -18.27
N LYS A 3 -10.32 -6.18 -18.22
CA LYS A 3 -8.97 -5.64 -18.49
C LYS A 3 -8.06 -6.30 -17.47
N LYS A 4 -7.31 -7.32 -17.89
CA LYS A 4 -6.37 -8.11 -17.10
C LYS A 4 -5.52 -7.13 -16.31
N ALA A 5 -5.88 -6.85 -15.06
CA ALA A 5 -5.13 -5.97 -14.19
C ALA A 5 -3.77 -6.65 -14.06
N LYS A 6 -2.76 -6.13 -14.78
CA LYS A 6 -1.50 -6.86 -15.00
C LYS A 6 -0.80 -7.19 -13.68
N THR A 7 -1.20 -6.57 -12.56
CA THR A 7 -0.88 -6.98 -11.18
C THR A 7 -1.89 -6.38 -10.18
N PRO A 8 -2.98 -7.09 -9.78
CA PRO A 8 -4.01 -6.51 -8.91
C PRO A 8 -3.46 -6.06 -7.54
N PHE A 9 -2.45 -6.77 -7.02
CA PHE A 9 -1.83 -6.42 -5.75
C PHE A 9 -1.01 -5.12 -5.81
N ILE A 10 -0.31 -4.85 -6.92
CA ILE A 10 0.45 -3.61 -7.08
C ILE A 10 -0.50 -2.42 -7.28
N PHE A 11 -1.55 -2.63 -8.07
CA PHE A 11 -2.54 -1.58 -8.38
C PHE A 11 -3.27 -1.08 -7.12
N VAL A 12 -3.54 -1.95 -6.16
CA VAL A 12 -4.18 -1.60 -4.89
C VAL A 12 -3.14 -1.18 -3.84
N GLY A 13 -1.99 -1.85 -3.78
CA GLY A 13 -0.96 -1.58 -2.79
C GLY A 13 -0.29 -0.21 -2.95
N ALA A 14 -0.04 0.25 -4.19
CA ALA A 14 0.61 1.53 -4.45
C ALA A 14 -0.14 2.76 -3.88
N PRO A 15 -1.45 2.96 -4.16
CA PRO A 15 -2.18 4.09 -3.58
C PRO A 15 -2.32 3.97 -2.06
N LEU A 16 -2.49 2.75 -1.51
CA LEU A 16 -2.55 2.53 -0.06
C LEU A 16 -1.28 2.99 0.65
N VAL A 17 -0.10 2.66 0.10
CA VAL A 17 1.18 3.13 0.63
C VAL A 17 1.34 4.64 0.47
N ALA A 18 0.94 5.20 -0.67
CA ALA A 18 1.05 6.65 -0.90
C ALA A 18 0.20 7.46 0.10
N VAL A 19 -1.06 7.07 0.30
CA VAL A 19 -1.97 7.72 1.26
C VAL A 19 -1.49 7.48 2.70
N GLY A 20 -1.09 6.25 3.02
CA GLY A 20 -0.55 5.92 4.34
C GLY A 20 0.71 6.71 4.68
N ALA A 21 1.59 6.96 3.71
CA ALA A 21 2.78 7.79 3.90
C ALA A 21 2.43 9.26 4.16
N ALA A 22 1.43 9.81 3.46
CA ALA A 22 0.94 11.16 3.72
C ALA A 22 0.34 11.28 5.14
N PHE A 23 -0.44 10.28 5.56
CA PHE A 23 -0.99 10.22 6.91
C PHE A 23 0.10 10.04 7.98
N ALA A 24 1.17 9.28 7.69
CA ALA A 24 2.31 9.13 8.59
C ALA A 24 3.03 10.47 8.82
N ALA A 25 3.20 11.28 7.76
CA ALA A 25 3.79 12.61 7.87
C ALA A 25 2.94 13.55 8.74
N ILE A 26 1.62 13.52 8.57
CA ILE A 26 0.67 14.29 9.40
C ILE A 26 0.67 13.78 10.85
N GLY A 27 0.79 12.46 11.03
CA GLY A 27 0.93 11.84 12.35
C GLY A 27 2.18 12.33 13.08
N ALA A 28 3.31 12.37 12.37
CA ALA A 28 4.58 12.85 12.88
C ALA A 28 4.58 14.37 13.19
N SER A 29 3.71 15.15 12.55
CA SER A 29 3.54 16.59 12.84
C SER A 29 2.69 16.88 14.09
N GLY A 30 2.40 15.88 14.92
CA GLY A 30 1.74 16.06 16.22
C GLY A 30 0.27 15.65 16.26
N GLN A 31 -0.25 14.99 15.23
CA GLN A 31 -1.64 14.51 15.20
C GLN A 31 -1.72 12.98 15.33
N PRO A 32 -1.78 12.41 16.55
CA PRO A 32 -1.63 10.97 16.77
C PRO A 32 -2.69 10.11 16.06
N ALA A 33 -3.90 10.62 15.85
CA ALA A 33 -4.96 9.93 15.10
C ALA A 33 -4.55 9.60 13.64
N PHE A 34 -3.77 10.49 13.00
CA PHE A 34 -3.24 10.26 11.65
C PHE A 34 -2.12 9.21 11.64
N GLY A 35 -1.38 9.07 12.75
CA GLY A 35 -0.39 8.01 12.92
C GLY A 35 -1.02 6.61 12.96
N TYR A 36 -2.08 6.41 13.74
CA TYR A 36 -2.77 5.11 13.82
C TYR A 36 -3.40 4.71 12.47
N THR A 37 -4.02 5.68 11.79
CA THR A 37 -4.62 5.45 10.46
C THR A 37 -3.55 5.20 9.40
N ALA A 38 -2.38 5.86 9.48
CA ALA A 38 -1.24 5.56 8.63
C ALA A 38 -0.79 4.11 8.73
N VAL A 39 -0.71 3.55 9.94
CA VAL A 39 -0.35 2.14 10.16
C VAL A 39 -1.37 1.21 9.49
N GLY A 40 -2.67 1.50 9.66
CA GLY A 40 -3.76 0.73 9.05
C GLY A 40 -3.75 0.75 7.52
N LEU A 41 -3.14 1.77 6.90
CA LEU A 41 -3.01 1.89 5.44
C LEU A 41 -1.67 1.32 4.92
N LEU A 42 -0.57 1.61 5.62
CA LEU A 42 0.78 1.19 5.23
C LEU A 42 0.96 -0.32 5.32
N VAL A 43 0.51 -0.96 6.41
CA VAL A 43 0.70 -2.40 6.63
C VAL A 43 0.08 -3.22 5.48
N PRO A 44 -1.22 -3.11 5.17
CA PRO A 44 -1.80 -3.85 4.05
C PRO A 44 -1.25 -3.41 2.70
N GLY A 45 -0.92 -2.11 2.52
CA GLY A 45 -0.31 -1.62 1.29
C GLY A 45 1.04 -2.26 0.98
N ILE A 46 1.91 -2.35 2.00
CA ILE A 46 3.24 -2.99 1.90
C ILE A 46 3.08 -4.50 1.65
N ILE A 47 2.18 -5.18 2.36
CA ILE A 47 1.91 -6.62 2.16
C ILE A 47 1.46 -6.89 0.72
N LEU A 48 0.57 -6.05 0.17
CA LEU A 48 0.09 -6.17 -1.21
C LEU A 48 1.22 -5.92 -2.22
N LEU A 49 2.05 -4.90 -2.03
CA LEU A 49 3.20 -4.64 -2.90
C LEU A 49 4.21 -5.80 -2.86
N ALA A 50 4.55 -6.29 -1.67
CA ALA A 50 5.44 -7.44 -1.49
C ALA A 50 4.87 -8.70 -2.15
N SER A 51 3.57 -8.96 -1.98
CA SER A 51 2.88 -10.09 -2.60
C SER A 51 2.84 -9.98 -4.12
N GLY A 52 2.62 -8.77 -4.64
CA GLY A 52 2.68 -8.48 -6.07
C GLY A 52 4.07 -8.70 -6.65
N PHE A 53 5.11 -8.25 -5.95
CA PHE A 53 6.51 -8.45 -6.33
C PHE A 53 6.89 -9.93 -6.32
N TRP A 54 6.52 -10.67 -5.26
CA TRP A 54 6.81 -12.10 -5.16
C TRP A 54 6.04 -12.93 -6.19
N SER A 55 4.77 -12.59 -6.44
CA SER A 55 3.97 -13.23 -7.50
C SER A 55 4.55 -12.97 -8.88
N ARG A 56 5.07 -11.77 -9.13
CA ARG A 56 5.78 -11.46 -10.39
C ARG A 56 7.06 -12.28 -10.52
N ARG A 57 7.88 -12.34 -9.46
CA ARG A 57 9.12 -13.14 -9.42
C ARG A 57 8.92 -14.63 -9.66
N ARG A 58 7.78 -15.20 -9.22
CA ARG A 58 7.44 -16.62 -9.46
C ARG A 58 6.85 -16.94 -10.83
N ARG A 59 6.46 -15.91 -11.60
CA ARG A 59 5.90 -16.07 -12.96
C ARG A 59 6.91 -15.80 -14.08
N VAL A 60 8.10 -15.31 -13.73
CA VAL A 60 9.29 -15.24 -14.60
C VAL A 60 10.10 -16.50 -14.39
#